data_AF-A0A2N2U0B6-F1
#
_entry.id   AF-A0A2N2U0B6-F1
#
_cell.length_a   1.000
_cell.length_b   1.000
_cell.length_c   1.000
_cell.angle_alpha   90.00
_cell.angle_beta   90.00
_cell.angle_gamma   90.00
#
_symmetry.space_group_name_H-M   'P 1'
#
loop_
_entity.id
_entity.type
_entity.pdbx_description
1 polymer ?
#
loop_
_entity_poly.entity_id
_entity_poly.type
_entity_poly.pdbx_seq_one_letter_code
_entity_poly.pdbx_strand_id
1 'polypeptide(L)'
;FGLAGVTLMGLPPSGGFSAKWLLLTAALESGQWWWGVVMIVGGLLTAAYVFKVLRRAFLPVAEGDRVARVPRTLEFSAFALALAAILLGLFGAPLIELLAIGRAA
;
A
#
# COMPACT_ATOMS: atom_id res chain seq x y z
N PHE A 1 10.84 -1.61 3.17
CA PHE A 1 9.84 -0.81 3.91
C PHE A 1 9.21 0.29 3.05
N GLY A 2 9.97 1.23 2.47
CA GLY A 2 9.42 2.35 1.71
C GLY A 2 8.38 1.97 0.63
N LEU A 3 8.71 1.01 -0.25
CA LEU A 3 7.77 0.52 -1.29
C LEU A 3 6.46 -0.05 -0.71
N ALA A 4 6.56 -0.84 0.36
CA ALA A 4 5.39 -1.36 1.06
C ALA A 4 4.57 -0.23 1.71
N GLY A 5 5.26 0.78 2.26
CA GLY A 5 4.64 1.98 2.79
C GLY A 5 3.86 2.77 1.73
N VAL A 6 4.43 2.96 0.55
CA VAL A 6 3.76 3.61 -0.60
C VAL A 6 2.48 2.87 -1.00
N THR A 7 2.54 1.54 -1.03
CA THR A 7 1.36 0.69 -1.28
C THR A 7 0.30 0.86 -0.18
N LEU A 8 0.72 0.85 1.08
CA LEU A 8 -0.17 0.95 2.23
C LEU A 8 -0.85 2.33 2.32
N MET A 9 -0.14 3.40 1.99
CA MET A 9 -0.71 4.75 1.83
C MET A 9 -1.74 4.83 0.70
N GLY A 10 -1.69 3.89 -0.24
CA GLY A 10 -2.51 3.92 -1.45
C GLY A 10 -2.10 5.04 -2.40
N LEU A 11 -0.79 5.23 -2.62
CA LEU A 11 -0.32 6.18 -3.62
C LEU A 11 -0.32 5.55 -5.03
N PRO A 12 -0.66 6.30 -6.10
CA PRO A 12 -0.40 5.85 -7.47
C PRO A 12 1.12 5.65 -7.61
N PRO A 13 1.66 4.53 -8.16
CA PRO A 13 1.09 3.47 -9.01
C PRO A 13 0.92 2.09 -8.31
N SER A 14 0.56 2.07 -7.02
CA SER A 14 0.48 0.82 -6.24
C SER A 14 -0.85 0.06 -6.36
N GLY A 15 -0.84 -1.24 -6.10
CA GLY A 15 -2.08 -2.04 -6.04
C GLY A 15 -3.03 -1.60 -4.93
N GLY A 16 -2.49 -1.04 -3.83
CA GLY A 16 -3.27 -0.46 -2.74
C GLY A 16 -4.08 0.76 -3.17
N PHE A 17 -3.55 1.58 -4.10
CA PHE A 17 -4.30 2.67 -4.71
C PHE A 17 -5.47 2.13 -5.55
N SER A 18 -5.23 1.15 -6.41
CA SER A 18 -6.25 0.55 -7.28
C SER A 18 -7.41 -0.03 -6.46
N ALA A 19 -7.12 -0.76 -5.38
CA ALA A 19 -8.13 -1.31 -4.49
C ALA A 19 -8.98 -0.22 -3.82
N LYS A 20 -8.32 0.83 -3.30
CA LYS A 20 -9.01 1.95 -2.66
C LYS A 20 -9.86 2.76 -3.64
N TRP A 21 -9.37 2.93 -4.86
CA TRP A 21 -10.11 3.59 -5.92
C TRP A 21 -11.41 2.85 -6.24
N LEU A 22 -11.36 1.52 -6.41
CA LEU A 22 -12.55 0.69 -6.63
C LEU A 22 -13.57 0.83 -5.47
N LEU A 23 -13.09 0.83 -4.23
CA LEU A 23 -13.96 1.01 -3.06
C LEU A 23 -14.57 2.42 -3.00
N LEU A 24 -13.80 3.45 -3.36
CA LEU A 24 -14.27 4.83 -3.40
C LEU A 24 -15.33 5.01 -4.49
N THR A 25 -15.10 4.47 -5.69
CA THR A 25 -16.07 4.49 -6.78
C THR A 25 -17.36 3.77 -6.38
N ALA A 26 -17.27 2.57 -5.80
CA ALA A 26 -18.44 1.82 -5.33
C ALA A 26 -19.21 2.56 -4.22
N ALA A 27 -18.51 3.24 -3.29
CA ALA A 27 -19.13 4.04 -2.25
C ALA A 27 -19.90 5.25 -2.82
N LEU A 28 -19.35 5.89 -3.86
CA LEU A 28 -20.01 7.00 -4.54
C LEU A 28 -21.22 6.55 -5.36
N GLU A 29 -21.10 5.45 -6.11
CA GLU A 29 -22.18 4.87 -6.92
C GLU A 29 -23.34 4.36 -6.06
N SER A 30 -23.05 3.79 -4.89
CA SER A 30 -24.08 3.36 -3.92
C SER A 30 -24.66 4.50 -3.07
N GLY A 31 -24.20 5.74 -3.26
CA GLY A 31 -24.62 6.91 -2.48
C GLY A 31 -24.08 6.99 -1.05
N GLN A 32 -23.22 6.06 -0.64
CA GLN A 32 -22.64 5.97 0.70
C GLN A 32 -21.36 6.81 0.83
N TRP A 33 -21.45 8.10 0.52
CA TRP A 33 -20.31 9.02 0.45
C TRP A 33 -19.51 9.13 1.76
N TRP A 34 -20.12 8.86 2.91
CA TRP A 34 -19.45 8.87 4.21
C TRP A 34 -18.28 7.89 4.27
N TRP A 35 -18.38 6.74 3.58
CA TRP A 35 -17.27 5.78 3.49
C TRP A 35 -16.09 6.37 2.72
N GLY A 36 -16.33 7.20 1.71
CA GLY A 36 -15.27 7.90 0.99
C GLY A 36 -14.47 8.82 1.92
N VAL A 37 -15.15 9.55 2.82
CA VAL A 37 -14.49 10.39 3.83
C VAL A 37 -13.62 9.55 4.77
N VAL A 38 -14.17 8.45 5.30
CA VAL A 38 -13.43 7.52 6.17
C VAL A 38 -12.18 6.98 5.48
N MET A 39 -12.29 6.59 4.21
CA MET A 39 -11.16 6.10 3.41
C MET A 39 -10.10 7.19 3.21
N ILE A 40 -10.49 8.43 2.89
CA ILE A 40 -9.55 9.54 2.71
C ILE A 40 -8.80 9.84 4.01
N VAL A 41 -9.53 10.00 5.12
CA VAL A 41 -8.95 10.27 6.44
C VAL A 41 -8.03 9.13 6.87
N GLY A 42 -8.48 7.88 6.75
CA GLY A 42 -7.66 6.70 7.07
C GLY A 42 -6.39 6.63 6.21
N GLY A 43 -6.45 7.03 4.94
CA GLY A 43 -5.29 7.13 4.06
C GLY A 43 -4.31 8.22 4.50
N LEU A 44 -4.81 9.39 4.88
CA LEU A 44 -3.97 10.48 5.34
C LEU A 44 -3.28 10.15 6.67
N LEU A 45 -4.02 9.55 7.62
CA LEU A 45 -3.45 9.03 8.86
C LEU A 45 -2.38 7.97 8.56
N THR A 46 -2.63 7.13 7.55
CA THR A 46 -1.67 6.13 7.09
C THR A 46 -0.38 6.74 6.56
N ALA A 47 -0.49 7.75 5.70
CA ALA A 47 0.66 8.50 5.24
C ALA A 47 1.43 9.12 6.41
N ALA A 48 0.74 9.79 7.34
CA ALA A 48 1.37 10.45 8.48
C ALA A 48 2.20 9.48 9.33
N TYR A 49 1.65 8.30 9.68
CA TYR A 49 2.41 7.35 10.50
C TYR A 49 3.54 6.68 9.70
N VAL A 50 3.37 6.38 8.41
CA VAL A 50 4.44 5.77 7.60
C VAL A 50 5.59 6.77 7.38
N PHE A 51 5.29 8.05 7.14
CA PHE A 51 6.32 9.10 7.07
C PHE A 51 7.06 9.25 8.39
N LYS A 52 6.37 9.13 9.54
CA LYS A 52 7.02 9.12 10.86
C LYS A 52 8.02 7.98 10.99
N VAL A 53 7.71 6.78 10.48
CA VAL A 53 8.63 5.63 10.49
C VAL A 53 9.79 5.85 9.53
N LEU A 54 9.52 6.30 8.29
CA LEU A 54 10.56 6.62 7.31
C LEU A 54 11.54 7.64 7.86
N ARG A 55 11.04 8.73 8.46
CA ARG A 55 11.89 9.75 9.08
C ARG A 55 12.84 9.13 10.11
N ARG A 56 12.36 8.23 10.96
CA ARG A 56 13.22 7.53 11.94
C ARG A 56 14.26 6.64 11.27
N ALA A 57 13.93 5.99 10.16
CA ALA A 57 14.86 5.15 9.42
C ALA A 57 16.00 5.92 8.76
N PHE A 58 15.82 7.22 8.49
CA PHE A 58 16.86 8.10 7.94
C PHE A 58 17.65 8.87 9.00
N LEU A 59 17.28 8.77 10.28
CA LEU A 59 18.06 9.39 11.35
C LEU A 59 19.38 8.64 11.56
N PRO A 60 20.46 9.34 11.97
CA PRO A 60 21.70 8.69 12.36
C PRO A 60 21.46 7.71 13.51
N VAL A 61 22.15 6.57 13.47
CA VAL A 61 22.19 5.63 14.58
C VAL A 61 22.99 6.27 15.72
N ALA A 62 22.45 6.27 16.94
CA ALA A 62 23.16 6.81 18.09
C ALA A 62 24.40 5.96 18.43
N GLU A 63 25.45 6.58 18.95
CA GLU A 63 26.63 5.86 19.41
C GLU A 63 26.23 4.85 20.50
N GLY A 64 26.53 3.57 20.27
CA GLY A 64 26.20 2.47 21.19
C GLY A 64 24.96 1.65 20.82
N ASP A 65 24.16 2.07 19.84
CA ASP A 65 23.02 1.28 19.37
C ASP A 65 23.48 0.04 18.59
N ARG A 66 23.06 -1.14 19.06
CA ARG A 66 23.31 -2.41 18.36
C ARG A 66 22.22 -2.63 17.31
N VAL A 67 22.55 -2.39 16.04
CA VAL A 67 21.66 -2.76 14.93
C VAL A 67 21.72 -4.27 14.74
N ALA A 68 20.64 -4.97 15.10
CA ALA A 68 20.50 -6.39 14.83
C ALA A 68 20.47 -6.64 13.32
N ARG A 69 21.35 -7.51 12.81
CA ARG A 69 21.29 -7.92 11.40
C ARG A 69 20.05 -8.77 11.16
N VAL A 70 19.25 -8.36 10.20
CA VAL A 70 18.11 -9.15 9.73
C VAL A 70 18.62 -10.24 8.78
N PRO A 71 18.14 -11.49 8.90
CA PRO A 71 18.42 -12.54 7.93
C PRO A 71 18.04 -12.10 6.51
N ARG A 72 18.93 -12.28 5.54
CA ARG A 72 18.72 -11.87 4.13
C ARG A 72 17.44 -12.44 3.50
N THR A 73 17.02 -13.63 3.92
CA THR A 73 15.77 -14.25 3.45
C THR A 73 14.56 -13.40 3.79
N LEU A 74 14.50 -12.81 5.00
CA LEU A 74 13.39 -11.95 5.40
C LEU A 74 13.39 -10.62 4.64
N GLU A 75 14.57 -10.05 4.41
CA GLU A 75 14.71 -8.83 3.59
C GLU A 75 14.22 -9.06 2.17
N PHE A 76 14.64 -10.18 1.55
CA PHE A 76 14.25 -10.51 0.19
C PHE A 76 12.76 -10.79 0.08
N SER A 77 12.18 -11.56 1.00
CA SER A 77 10.73 -11.82 1.02
C SER A 77 9.92 -10.54 1.17
N ALA A 78 10.31 -9.65 2.09
CA ALA A 78 9.64 -8.36 2.28
C ALA A 78 9.76 -7.46 1.03
N PHE A 79 10.93 -7.46 0.38
CA PHE A 79 11.14 -6.72 -0.86
C PHE A 79 10.31 -7.29 -2.02
N ALA A 80 10.30 -8.61 -2.19
CA ALA A 80 9.56 -9.30 -3.24
C ALA A 80 8.05 -9.03 -3.12
N LEU A 81 7.49 -9.09 -1.90
CA LEU A 81 6.08 -8.76 -1.66
C LEU A 81 5.77 -7.29 -1.95
N ALA A 82 6.65 -6.38 -1.55
CA ALA A 82 6.49 -4.96 -1.84
C ALA A 82 6.53 -4.69 -3.36
N LEU A 83 7.44 -5.35 -4.08
CA LEU A 83 7.52 -5.24 -5.53
C LEU A 83 6.28 -5.82 -6.20
N ALA A 84 5.81 -7.00 -5.79
CA ALA A 84 4.59 -7.59 -6.28
C ALA A 84 3.38 -6.65 -6.11
N ALA A 85 3.27 -5.98 -4.96
CA ALA A 85 2.19 -5.02 -4.71
C ALA A 85 2.23 -3.80 -5.65
N ILE A 86 3.43 -3.34 -6.05
CA ILE A 86 3.59 -2.28 -7.05
C ILE A 86 3.25 -2.80 -8.45
N LEU A 87 3.73 -3.99 -8.82
CA LEU A 87 3.44 -4.62 -10.11
C LEU A 87 1.93 -4.86 -10.28
N LEU A 88 1.23 -5.26 -9.23
CA LEU A 88 -0.24 -5.37 -9.22
C LEU A 88 -0.95 -4.03 -9.43
N GLY A 89 -0.34 -2.91 -9.01
CA GLY A 89 -0.86 -1.59 -9.31
C GLY A 89 -0.70 -1.22 -10.79
N LEU A 90 0.49 -1.46 -11.34
CA LEU A 90 0.83 -1.15 -12.73
C LEU A 90 0.12 -2.06 -13.75
N PHE A 91 0.05 -3.36 -13.47
CA PHE A 91 -0.53 -4.39 -14.32
C PHE A 91 -1.89 -4.90 -13.78
N GLY A 92 -2.55 -4.11 -12.93
CA GLY A 92 -3.80 -4.52 -12.29
C GLY A 92 -4.98 -4.65 -13.24
N ALA A 93 -5.01 -3.86 -14.32
CA ALA A 93 -6.11 -3.86 -15.30
C ALA A 93 -6.38 -5.25 -15.93
N PRO A 94 -5.41 -5.94 -16.55
CA PRO A 94 -5.65 -7.26 -17.13
C PRO A 94 -6.04 -8.31 -16.07
N LEU A 95 -5.56 -8.17 -14.84
CA LEU A 95 -5.95 -9.07 -13.74
C LEU A 95 -7.40 -8.85 -13.32
N ILE A 96 -7.84 -7.59 -13.22
CA ILE A 96 -9.23 -7.25 -12.90
C ILE A 96 -10.19 -7.74 -14.00
N GLU A 97 -9.80 -7.62 -15.26
CA GLU A 97 -10.56 -8.18 -16.39
C GLU A 97 -10.66 -9.70 -16.31
N LEU A 98 -9.56 -10.40 -16.01
CA LEU A 98 -9.58 -11.85 -15.79
C LEU A 98 -10.54 -12.25 -14.66
N LEU A 99 -10.55 -11.50 -13.55
CA LEU A 99 -11.48 -11.71 -12.44
C LEU A 99 -12.94 -11.41 -12.84
N ALA A 100 -13.17 -10.50 -13.79
CA ALA A 100 -14.50 -10.18 -14.29
C ALA A 100 -15.09 -11.28 -15.19
N ILE A 101 -14.26 -12.06 -15.89
CA ILE A 101 -14.70 -13.21 -16.69
C ILE A 101 -15.43 -14.24 -15.80
N GLY A 102 -14.99 -14.41 -14.54
CA GLY A 102 -15.62 -15.31 -13.56
C GLY A 102 -16.88 -14.75 -12.89
N ARG A 103 -17.26 -13.48 -13.14
CA ARG A 103 -18.48 -12.85 -12.58
C ARG A 103 -19.75 -13.11 -13.41
N ALA A 104 -19.68 -13.94 -14.44
CA ALA A 104 -20.87 -14.41 -15.15
C ALA A 104 -21.66 -15.42 -14.29
N ALA A 105 -22.39 -14.92 -13.29
CA ALA A 105 -23.57 -15.52 -12.65
C ALA A 105 -24.23 -14.50 -11.72
#